data_AF-A0A8T4D2G9-F1
#
_entry.id   AF-A0A8T4D2G9-F1
#
_cell.length_a   1.000
_cell.length_b   1.000
_cell.length_c   1.000
_cell.angle_alpha   90.00
_cell.angle_beta   90.00
_cell.angle_gamma   90.00
#
_symmetry.space_group_name_H-M   'P 1'
#
loop_
_entity.id
_entity.type
_entity.pdbx_description
1 polymer ?
#
loop_
_entity_poly.entity_id
_entity_poly.type
_entity_poly.pdbx_seq_one_letter_code
_entity_poly.pdbx_strand_id
1 'polypeptide(L)' 'MKKDVIEKLAALVTAAFGLVAALAWNEAIKALFVGPCGSEGAGALCALSSGGPWVYAILVTIIAVVATIWIGKVAEKAKK' A
#
# COMPACT_ATOMS: atom_id res chain seq x y z
N MET A 1 -34.22 9.09 5.03
CA MET A 1 -34.27 7.67 5.42
C MET A 1 -33.64 6.73 4.38
N LYS A 2 -34.20 6.53 3.18
CA LYS A 2 -33.57 5.63 2.17
C LYS A 2 -32.19 6.11 1.72
N LYS A 3 -32.03 7.42 1.52
CA LYS A 3 -30.75 8.04 1.12
C LYS A 3 -29.67 7.90 2.19
N ASP A 4 -29.99 8.19 3.45
CA ASP A 4 -29.04 8.08 4.56
C ASP A 4 -28.57 6.63 4.75
N VAL A 5 -29.46 5.65 4.61
CA VAL A 5 -29.10 4.22 4.67
C VAL A 5 -28.15 3.86 3.53
N ILE A 6 -28.44 4.30 2.31
CA ILE A 6 -27.57 4.06 1.15
C ILE A 6 -26.20 4.72 1.34
N GLU A 7 -26.14 5.95 1.85
CA GLU A 7 -24.88 6.65 2.11
C GLU A 7 -24.04 5.95 3.19
N LYS A 8 -24.67 5.50 4.28
CA LYS A 8 -23.96 4.75 5.33
C LYS A 8 -23.47 3.39 4.84
N LEU A 9 -24.27 2.70 4.03
CA LEU A 9 -23.85 1.44 3.40
C LEU A 9 -22.70 1.67 2.42
N ALA A 10 -22.76 2.71 1.58
CA ALA A 10 -21.69 3.05 0.67
C ALA A 10 -20.39 3.37 1.42
N ALA A 11 -20.46 4.11 2.53
CA ALA A 11 -19.30 4.39 3.37
C ALA A 11 -18.71 3.11 3.99
N LEU A 12 -19.55 2.21 4.53
CA LEU A 12 -19.11 0.93 5.10
C LEU A 12 -18.44 0.04 4.04
N VAL A 13 -19.06 -0.08 2.87
CA VAL A 13 -18.52 -0.87 1.75
C VAL A 13 -17.20 -0.28 1.24
N THR A 14 -17.12 1.05 1.10
CA THR A 14 -15.89 1.74 0.69
C THR A 14 -14.77 1.52 1.70
N ALA A 15 -15.06 1.60 3.00
CA ALA A 15 -14.08 1.33 4.05
C ALA A 15 -13.61 -0.12 4.03
N ALA A 16 -14.53 -1.08 3.87
CA ALA A 16 -14.20 -2.50 3.78
C ALA A 16 -13.29 -2.80 2.58
N PHE A 17 -13.62 -2.29 1.39
CA PHE A 17 -12.76 -2.43 0.21
C PHE A 17 -11.42 -1.69 0.37
N GLY A 18 -11.41 -0.53 1.03
CA GLY A 18 -10.18 0.18 1.38
C GLY A 18 -9.24 -0.67 2.24
N LEU A 19 -9.78 -1.38 3.23
CA LEU A 19 -9.00 -2.31 4.07
C LEU A 19 -8.47 -3.50 3.25
N VAL A 20 -9.32 -4.12 2.43
CA VAL A 20 -8.90 -5.23 1.56
C VAL A 20 -7.80 -4.79 0.60
N ALA A 21 -7.92 -3.61 -0.01
CA ALA A 21 -6.90 -3.04 -0.87
C ALA A 21 -5.58 -2.81 -0.12
N ALA A 22 -5.63 -2.24 1.09
CA ALA A 22 -4.44 -2.02 1.91
C ALA A 22 -3.71 -3.35 2.23
N LEU A 23 -4.47 -4.40 2.59
CA LEU A 23 -3.92 -5.72 2.85
C LEU A 23 -3.31 -6.37 1.60
N ALA A 24 -3.99 -6.26 0.45
CA ALA A 24 -3.49 -6.79 -0.81
C ALA A 24 -2.17 -6.12 -1.24
N TRP A 25 -2.07 -4.79 -1.08
CA TRP A 25 -0.83 -4.07 -1.35
C TRP A 25 0.30 -4.48 -0.39
N ASN A 26 0.02 -4.68 0.90
CA ASN A 26 1.02 -5.16 1.85
C ASN A 26 1.59 -6.52 1.44
N GLU A 27 0.74 -7.48 1.08
CA GLU A 27 1.19 -8.80 0.64
C GLU A 27 1.93 -8.73 -0.72
N ALA A 28 1.44 -7.94 -1.67
CA ALA A 28 2.10 -7.74 -2.96
C ALA A 28 3.51 -7.15 -2.81
N ILE A 29 3.69 -6.15 -1.96
CA ILE A 29 5.01 -5.54 -1.75
C ILE A 29 5.94 -6.53 -1.04
N LYS A 30 5.47 -7.27 -0.02
CA LYS A 30 6.28 -8.31 0.64
C LYS A 30 6.73 -9.41 -0.33
N ALA A 31 5.87 -9.81 -1.26
CA ALA A 31 6.18 -10.82 -2.26
C ALA A 31 7.41 -10.44 -3.12
N LEU A 32 7.66 -9.14 -3.32
CA LEU A 32 8.86 -8.67 -4.02
C LEU A 32 10.16 -9.02 -3.29
N PHE A 33 10.15 -9.12 -1.96
CA PHE A 33 11.34 -9.37 -1.14
C PHE A 33 11.53 -10.84 -0.78
N VAL A 34 10.74 -11.76 -1.34
CA VAL A 34 10.93 -13.21 -1.13
C VAL A 34 12.25 -13.64 -1.76
N GLY A 35 13.05 -14.42 -1.03
CA GLY A 35 14.34 -14.91 -1.50
C GLY A 35 14.74 -16.20 -0.78
N PRO A 36 15.97 -16.71 -1.01
CA PRO A 36 17.08 -16.08 -1.73
C PRO A 36 16.90 -16.03 -3.25
N CYS A 37 17.58 -15.11 -3.94
CA CYS A 37 17.54 -15.06 -5.41
C CYS A 37 17.94 -16.40 -6.04
N GLY A 38 17.20 -16.79 -7.07
CA GLY A 38 17.40 -18.07 -7.76
C GLY A 38 16.63 -19.24 -7.14
N SER A 39 15.90 -19.04 -6.03
CA SER A 39 14.91 -20.02 -5.57
C SER A 39 13.62 -19.95 -6.38
N GLU A 40 12.93 -21.08 -6.49
CA GLU A 40 11.58 -21.10 -7.04
C GLU A 40 10.67 -20.20 -6.17
N GLY A 41 10.00 -19.23 -6.81
CA GLY A 41 9.16 -18.25 -6.11
C GLY A 41 9.91 -17.03 -5.53
N ALA A 42 11.19 -16.83 -5.85
CA ALA A 42 11.90 -15.61 -5.47
C ALA A 42 11.24 -14.36 -6.09
N GLY A 43 11.10 -13.31 -5.28
CA GLY A 43 10.56 -12.03 -5.70
C GLY A 43 11.56 -11.20 -6.50
N ALA A 44 11.08 -10.14 -7.16
CA ALA A 44 11.92 -9.29 -8.01
C ALA A 44 13.05 -8.57 -7.24
N LEU A 45 12.88 -8.35 -5.93
CA LEU A 45 13.84 -7.73 -5.02
C LEU A 45 14.50 -8.76 -4.08
N CYS A 46 14.56 -10.03 -4.49
CA CYS A 46 15.18 -11.11 -3.72
C CYS A 46 16.63 -10.80 -3.26
N ALA A 47 17.36 -9.94 -3.98
CA ALA A 47 18.74 -9.57 -3.62
C ALA A 47 18.80 -8.77 -2.31
N LEU A 48 17.70 -8.11 -1.97
CA LEU A 48 17.53 -7.31 -0.76
C LEU A 48 16.89 -8.11 0.38
N SER A 49 16.51 -9.38 0.16
CA SER A 49 15.83 -10.23 1.16
C SER A 49 16.72 -10.55 2.37
N SER A 50 18.04 -10.53 2.19
CA SER A 50 19.02 -10.81 3.25
C SER A 50 19.01 -9.78 4.39
N GLY A 51 18.54 -8.56 4.13
CA GLY A 51 18.39 -7.52 5.15
C GLY A 51 17.13 -7.67 6.02
N GLY A 52 16.33 -8.72 5.79
CA GLY A 52 15.15 -9.04 6.60
C GLY A 52 14.03 -7.99 6.53
N PRO A 53 13.12 -7.95 7.52
CA PRO A 53 11.94 -7.08 7.47
C PRO A 53 12.27 -5.58 7.48
N TRP A 54 13.46 -5.19 7.93
CA TRP A 54 13.87 -3.79 8.05
C TRP A 54 14.06 -3.11 6.70
N VAL A 55 14.61 -3.82 5.69
CA VAL A 55 14.80 -3.25 4.35
C VAL A 55 13.47 -2.92 3.71
N TYR A 56 12.52 -3.86 3.77
CA TYR A 56 11.14 -3.64 3.35
C TYR A 56 10.51 -2.44 4.08
N ALA A 57 10.61 -2.39 5.42
CA ALA A 57 10.00 -1.33 6.22
C ALA A 57 10.53 0.07 5.88
N ILE A 58 11.85 0.21 5.73
CA ILE A 58 12.50 1.47 5.38
C ILE A 58 12.08 1.92 3.97
N LEU A 59 12.13 1.01 2.98
CA LEU A 59 11.75 1.33 1.61
C LEU A 59 10.28 1.77 1.50
N VAL A 60 9.36 1.02 2.12
CA VAL A 60 7.95 1.37 2.12
C VAL A 60 7.70 2.70 2.83
N THR A 61 8.42 2.97 3.93
CA THR A 61 8.31 4.26 4.64
C THR A 61 8.74 5.43 3.76
N ILE A 62 9.86 5.30 3.05
CA ILE A 62 10.34 6.34 2.13
C ILE A 62 9.30 6.59 1.03
N ILE A 63 8.77 5.53 0.41
CA ILE A 63 7.74 5.65 -0.64
C ILE A 63 6.49 6.32 -0.09
N ALA A 64 6.02 5.93 1.10
CA ALA A 64 4.85 6.51 1.75
C ALA A 64 5.02 8.01 2.03
N VAL A 65 6.19 8.44 2.53
CA VAL A 65 6.49 9.86 2.78
C VAL A 65 6.47 10.65 1.47
N VAL A 66 7.13 10.15 0.42
CA VAL A 66 7.16 10.82 -0.90
C VAL A 66 5.75 10.93 -1.50
N ALA A 67 4.98 9.84 -1.48
CA ALA A 67 3.61 9.82 -1.96
C ALA A 67 2.72 10.81 -1.18
N THR A 68 2.85 10.86 0.15
CA THR A 68 2.09 11.78 1.01
C THR A 68 2.40 13.23 0.68
N ILE A 69 3.68 13.58 0.51
CA ILE A 69 4.09 14.94 0.11
C ILE A 69 3.53 15.30 -1.27
N TRP A 70 3.59 14.36 -2.23
CA TRP A 70 3.10 14.60 -3.58
C TRP A 70 1.58 14.79 -3.62
N ILE A 71 0.83 13.92 -2.96
CA ILE A 71 -0.64 14.03 -2.82
C ILE A 71 -1.00 15.35 -2.14
N GLY A 72 -0.30 15.73 -1.07
CA GLY A 72 -0.51 17.01 -0.40
C GLY A 72 -0.32 18.21 -1.35
N LYS A 73 0.74 18.20 -2.17
CA LYS A 73 0.98 19.25 -3.18
C LYS A 73 -0.10 19.30 -4.26
N VAL A 74 -0.57 18.14 -4.72
CA VAL A 74 -1.64 18.06 -5.73
C VAL A 74 -2.98 18.56 -5.15
N ALA A 75 -3.31 18.17 -3.92
CA ALA A 75 -4.52 18.59 -3.24
C ALA A 75 -4.57 20.12 -3.03
N GLU A 76 -3.44 20.74 -2.65
CA GLU A 76 -3.37 22.19 -2.50
C GLU A 76 -3.50 22.93 -3.83
N LYS A 77 -2.99 22.36 -4.93
CA LYS A 77 -3.22 22.91 -6.28
C LYS A 77 -4.68 22.79 -6.72
N ALA A 78 -5.38 21.73 -6.32
CA ALA A 78 -6.77 21.51 -6.70
C ALA A 78 -7.77 22.41 -5.94
N LYS A 79 -7.36 22.98 -4.80
CA LYS A 79 -8.16 23.96 -4.03
C LYS A 79 -7.99 25.40 -4.51
N LYS A 80 -6.95 25.68 -5.29
CA LYS A 80 -6.68 26.99 -5.89
C LYS A 80 -7.38 27.12 -7.24
#